data_AF-X0W324-F1
#
_entry.id   AF-X0W324-F1
#
_cell.length_a   1.000
_cell.length_b   1.000
_cell.length_c   1.000
_cell.angle_alpha   90.00
_cell.angle_beta   90.00
_cell.angle_gamma   90.00
#
_symmetry.space_group_name_H-M   'P 1'
#
loop_
_entity.id
_entity.type
_entity.pdbx_description
1 polymer ?
#
loop_
_entity_poly.entity_id
_entity_poly.type
_entity_poly.pdbx_seq_one_letter_code
_entity_poly.pdbx_strand_id
1 'polypeptide(L)'
;ELLVLNNAFAHKNYKKPTAILNYLKSLIPNDESREYILRFLRTKLTTFKQSPVILYFIGKAGSGKDTFVSLLSKIIGGDYVTSPSSKVFLETYNGWTMDKYIVQLDEYGNKVTRAFERQEVLGRLKTYTGSPIIQIRAMRQDGFNYRHSITYILTDNSNPLPIELDDRRFYLIETPNKLSEEKWVKEMGGITKAIDKIDSEVLDFCCYLATDVDNLSPDEYMEPPLTENKEELILSSLPAIKKLTYYIENKKLESLVELFQD
;
A
#
# COMPACT_ATOMS: atom_id res chain seq x y z
N GLU A 1 -6.73 18.12 9.17
CA GLU A 1 -5.45 17.58 8.67
C GLU A 1 -5.18 18.04 7.25
N LEU A 2 -6.05 17.70 6.27
CA LEU A 2 -5.89 18.09 4.85
C LEU A 2 -5.77 19.61 4.58
N LEU A 3 -6.39 20.45 5.42
CA LEU A 3 -6.23 21.92 5.32
C LEU A 3 -4.79 22.37 5.58
N VAL A 4 -4.09 21.70 6.49
CA VAL A 4 -2.70 21.99 6.84
C VAL A 4 -1.75 21.49 5.76
N LEU A 5 -2.06 20.35 5.13
CA LEU A 5 -1.31 19.84 3.97
C LEU A 5 -1.30 20.83 2.79
N ASN A 6 -2.38 21.57 2.59
CA ASN A 6 -2.50 22.57 1.52
C ASN A 6 -2.07 23.98 1.95
N ASN A 7 -1.89 24.23 3.25
CA ASN A 7 -1.43 25.51 3.78
C ASN A 7 -0.69 25.30 5.12
N ALA A 8 0.60 25.00 5.05
CA ALA A 8 1.42 24.66 6.22
C ALA A 8 1.50 25.79 7.27
N PHE A 9 1.35 27.05 6.87
CA PHE A 9 1.35 28.21 7.78
C PHE A 9 0.17 28.25 8.75
N ALA A 10 -0.83 27.38 8.57
CA ALA A 10 -1.94 27.23 9.50
C ALA A 10 -1.52 26.58 10.84
N HIS A 11 -0.43 25.80 10.88
CA HIS A 11 0.05 25.11 12.09
C HIS A 11 1.25 25.81 12.72
N LYS A 12 0.98 26.79 13.60
CA LYS A 12 2.00 27.67 14.18
C LYS A 12 2.99 26.98 15.14
N ASN A 13 2.67 25.78 15.64
CA ASN A 13 3.45 25.04 16.64
C ASN A 13 3.98 23.71 16.09
N TYR A 14 4.42 23.70 14.83
CA TYR A 14 4.98 22.52 14.18
C TYR A 14 6.15 21.93 14.98
N LYS A 15 6.07 20.62 15.21
CA LYS A 15 7.18 19.81 15.71
C LYS A 15 7.45 18.70 14.71
N LYS A 16 8.72 18.37 14.48
CA LYS A 16 9.06 17.24 13.61
C LYS A 16 8.38 15.96 14.13
N PRO A 17 7.62 15.23 13.31
CA PRO A 17 6.83 14.05 13.71
C PRO A 17 7.72 12.81 13.86
N THR A 18 8.59 12.81 14.86
CA THR A 18 9.65 11.81 15.00
C THR A 18 9.13 10.39 15.20
N ALA A 19 8.01 10.19 15.90
CA ALA A 19 7.44 8.86 16.09
C ALA A 19 6.89 8.31 14.77
N ILE A 20 6.19 9.13 13.98
CA ILE A 20 5.71 8.71 12.64
C ILE A 20 6.90 8.40 11.71
N LEU A 21 7.94 9.24 11.70
CA LEU A 21 9.11 8.99 10.84
C LEU A 21 9.88 7.73 11.26
N ASN A 22 10.03 7.47 12.56
CA ASN A 22 10.63 6.23 13.06
C ASN A 22 9.77 5.01 12.74
N TYR A 23 8.45 5.14 12.83
CA TYR A 23 7.50 4.12 12.42
C TYR A 23 7.62 3.80 10.92
N LEU A 24 7.59 4.81 10.05
CA LEU A 24 7.75 4.61 8.60
C LEU A 24 9.10 4.00 8.26
N LYS A 25 10.17 4.37 8.98
CA LYS A 25 11.50 3.74 8.84
C LYS A 25 11.51 2.27 9.27
N SER A 26 10.78 1.90 10.33
CA SER A 26 10.65 0.50 10.74
C SER A 26 9.81 -0.29 9.73
N LEU A 27 8.69 0.28 9.27
CA LEU A 27 7.78 -0.34 8.32
C LEU A 27 8.44 -0.53 6.94
N ILE A 28 9.15 0.50 6.46
CA ILE A 28 9.78 0.57 5.14
C ILE A 28 11.27 0.90 5.32
N PRO A 29 12.13 -0.10 5.57
CA PRO A 29 13.54 0.14 5.85
C PRO A 29 14.32 0.70 4.66
N ASN A 30 13.95 0.32 3.44
CA ASN A 30 14.57 0.84 2.22
C ASN A 30 14.28 2.35 2.08
N ASP A 31 15.34 3.14 1.97
CA ASP A 31 15.26 4.61 1.97
C ASP A 31 14.58 5.15 0.71
N GLU A 32 14.89 4.59 -0.47
CA GLU A 32 14.27 4.99 -1.74
C GLU A 32 12.77 4.69 -1.77
N SER A 33 12.37 3.51 -1.28
CA SER A 33 10.96 3.15 -1.15
C SER A 33 10.22 4.04 -0.17
N ARG A 34 10.84 4.35 0.96
CA ARG A 34 10.23 5.23 1.95
C ARG A 34 10.08 6.66 1.41
N GLU A 35 11.09 7.15 0.70
CA GLU A 35 11.04 8.46 0.03
C GLU A 35 9.94 8.51 -1.03
N TYR A 36 9.88 7.51 -1.92
CA TYR A 36 8.81 7.40 -2.90
C TYR A 36 7.43 7.39 -2.25
N ILE A 37 7.24 6.64 -1.17
CA ILE A 37 5.95 6.58 -0.45
C ILE A 37 5.59 7.93 0.16
N LEU A 38 6.54 8.65 0.76
CA LEU A 38 6.31 10.00 1.28
C LEU A 38 5.89 10.96 0.17
N ARG A 39 6.65 11.00 -0.95
CA ARG A 39 6.34 11.83 -2.12
C ARG A 39 5.00 11.43 -2.76
N PHE A 40 4.68 10.14 -2.81
CA PHE A 40 3.41 9.62 -3.29
C PHE A 40 2.25 10.11 -2.41
N LEU A 41 2.35 9.98 -1.09
CA LEU A 41 1.34 10.46 -0.15
C LEU A 41 1.17 11.99 -0.26
N ARG A 42 2.26 12.74 -0.34
CA ARG A 42 2.26 14.19 -0.54
C ARG A 42 1.50 14.57 -1.82
N THR A 43 1.82 13.93 -2.94
CA THR A 43 1.16 14.17 -4.24
C THR A 43 -0.31 13.77 -4.20
N LYS A 44 -0.59 12.60 -3.65
CA LYS A 44 -1.95 12.06 -3.53
C LYS A 44 -2.82 12.98 -2.72
N LEU A 45 -2.42 13.31 -1.49
CA LEU A 45 -3.24 14.03 -0.52
C LEU A 45 -3.43 15.53 -0.84
N THR A 46 -2.69 16.06 -1.81
CA THR A 46 -2.82 17.47 -2.23
C THR A 46 -3.45 17.65 -3.60
N THR A 47 -3.25 16.69 -4.52
CA THR A 47 -3.83 16.78 -5.86
C THR A 47 -5.18 16.09 -6.00
N PHE A 48 -5.47 15.09 -5.15
CA PHE A 48 -6.65 14.21 -5.25
C PHE A 48 -6.80 13.50 -6.59
N LYS A 49 -5.74 13.46 -7.41
CA LYS A 49 -5.75 12.80 -8.71
C LYS A 49 -5.71 11.29 -8.54
N GLN A 50 -6.32 10.59 -9.50
CA GLN A 50 -6.18 9.13 -9.59
C GLN A 50 -4.75 8.78 -10.00
N SER A 51 -4.24 7.68 -9.45
CA SER A 51 -2.99 7.04 -9.87
C SER A 51 -3.28 5.54 -10.00
N PRO A 52 -2.75 4.87 -11.04
CA PRO A 52 -2.91 3.43 -11.21
C PRO A 52 -2.05 2.62 -10.23
N VAL A 53 -1.15 3.27 -9.49
CA VAL A 53 -0.23 2.62 -8.56
C VAL A 53 -1.00 1.93 -7.42
N ILE A 54 -0.64 0.67 -7.19
CA ILE A 54 -1.09 -0.18 -6.10
C ILE A 54 0.09 -0.35 -5.14
N LEU A 55 -0.11 0.04 -3.88
CA LEU A 55 0.89 -0.14 -2.83
C LEU A 55 0.72 -1.53 -2.23
N TYR A 56 1.74 -2.38 -2.28
CA TYR A 56 1.64 -3.74 -1.77
C TYR A 56 2.70 -4.00 -0.70
N PHE A 57 2.28 -4.00 0.55
CA PHE A 57 3.12 -4.29 1.70
C PHE A 57 3.16 -5.80 1.97
N ILE A 58 4.35 -6.39 1.93
CA ILE A 58 4.60 -7.81 2.15
C ILE A 58 5.64 -7.97 3.25
N GLY A 59 5.37 -8.79 4.27
CA GLY A 59 6.36 -9.09 5.31
C GLY A 59 5.74 -9.47 6.64
N LYS A 60 6.49 -9.39 7.74
CA LYS A 60 6.09 -9.99 9.02
C LYS A 60 4.75 -9.49 9.56
N ALA A 61 4.02 -10.38 10.21
CA ALA A 61 2.85 -10.00 11.01
C ALA A 61 3.28 -9.08 12.16
N GLY A 62 2.49 -8.03 12.43
CA GLY A 62 2.84 -7.03 13.43
C GLY A 62 3.94 -6.05 13.02
N SER A 63 4.25 -5.93 11.72
CA SER A 63 5.12 -4.87 11.19
C SER A 63 4.49 -3.48 11.21
N GLY A 64 3.18 -3.40 11.44
CA GLY A 64 2.44 -2.13 11.48
C GLY A 64 1.79 -1.75 10.15
N LYS A 65 1.53 -2.70 9.25
CA LYS A 65 0.81 -2.47 7.98
C LYS A 65 -0.57 -1.82 8.20
N ASP A 66 -1.36 -2.31 9.17
CA ASP A 66 -2.66 -1.70 9.49
C ASP A 66 -2.53 -0.32 10.12
N THR A 67 -1.44 -0.07 10.88
CA THR A 67 -1.13 1.25 11.42
C THR A 67 -0.95 2.27 10.30
N PHE A 68 -0.45 1.85 9.13
CA PHE A 68 -0.24 2.74 7.97
C PHE A 68 -1.59 3.19 7.42
N VAL A 69 -2.51 2.24 7.24
CA VAL A 69 -3.88 2.54 6.78
C VAL A 69 -4.65 3.36 7.82
N SER A 70 -4.46 3.07 9.12
CA SER A 70 -5.02 3.86 10.22
C SER A 70 -4.51 5.30 10.22
N LEU A 71 -3.21 5.52 9.98
CA LEU A 71 -2.63 6.85 9.83
C LEU A 71 -3.28 7.61 8.66
N LEU A 72 -3.44 6.97 7.49
CA LEU A 72 -4.13 7.59 6.36
C LEU A 72 -5.59 7.90 6.67
N SER A 73 -6.30 6.99 7.34
CA SER A 73 -7.68 7.17 7.80
C SER A 73 -7.84 8.39 8.71
N LYS A 74 -6.89 8.62 9.63
CA LYS A 74 -6.88 9.82 10.48
C LYS A 74 -6.63 11.11 9.70
N ILE A 75 -5.88 11.06 8.60
CA ILE A 75 -5.60 12.24 7.76
C ILE A 75 -6.81 12.60 6.90
N ILE A 76 -7.43 11.62 6.24
CA ILE A 76 -8.48 11.86 5.25
C ILE A 76 -9.90 11.77 5.80
N GLY A 77 -10.08 11.13 6.95
CA GLY A 77 -11.37 10.76 7.53
C GLY A 77 -11.74 9.30 7.25
N GLY A 78 -12.23 8.61 8.28
CA GLY A 78 -12.51 7.17 8.21
C GLY A 78 -13.53 6.76 7.15
N ASP A 79 -14.50 7.63 6.84
CA ASP A 79 -15.53 7.36 5.83
C ASP A 79 -14.97 7.20 4.40
N TYR A 80 -13.76 7.69 4.16
CA TYR A 80 -13.07 7.60 2.87
C TYR A 80 -12.11 6.39 2.77
N VAL A 81 -12.04 5.57 3.83
CA VAL A 81 -11.26 4.33 3.85
C VAL A 81 -12.20 3.14 3.97
N THR A 82 -11.92 2.05 3.25
CA THR A 82 -12.67 0.79 3.41
C THR A 82 -11.77 -0.42 3.23
N SER A 83 -12.13 -1.51 3.90
CA SER A 83 -11.41 -2.79 3.83
C SER A 83 -12.41 -3.90 3.51
N PRO A 84 -12.84 -4.06 2.24
CA PRO A 84 -13.81 -5.08 1.88
C PRO A 84 -13.23 -6.49 2.14
N SER A 85 -14.08 -7.43 2.54
CA SER A 85 -13.70 -8.84 2.54
C SER A 85 -13.50 -9.37 1.11
N SER A 86 -12.70 -10.43 0.94
CA SER A 86 -12.46 -11.03 -0.39
C SER A 86 -13.75 -11.40 -1.12
N LYS A 87 -14.77 -11.86 -0.39
CA LYS A 87 -16.10 -12.15 -0.95
C LYS A 87 -16.76 -10.90 -1.53
N VAL A 88 -16.84 -9.82 -0.73
CA VAL A 88 -17.44 -8.54 -1.16
C VAL A 88 -16.68 -7.93 -2.33
N PHE A 89 -15.35 -8.05 -2.36
CA PHE A 89 -14.55 -7.55 -3.47
C PHE A 89 -14.76 -8.34 -4.76
N LEU A 90 -15.04 -9.64 -4.68
CA LEU A 90 -15.34 -10.55 -5.80
C LEU A 90 -16.83 -10.55 -6.19
N GLU A 91 -17.70 -9.84 -5.48
CA GLU A 91 -19.11 -9.71 -5.87
C GLU A 91 -19.30 -8.73 -7.04
N THR A 92 -20.38 -8.90 -7.80
CA THR A 92 -20.73 -7.99 -8.90
C THR A 92 -21.09 -6.58 -8.41
N TYR A 93 -21.60 -6.47 -7.18
CA TYR A 93 -21.99 -5.20 -6.57
C TYR A 93 -20.78 -4.52 -5.94
N ASN A 94 -20.47 -3.31 -6.42
CA ASN A 94 -19.27 -2.57 -6.03
C ASN A 94 -19.59 -1.18 -5.46
N GLY A 95 -20.83 -0.97 -4.99
CA GLY A 95 -21.24 0.28 -4.34
C GLY A 95 -20.39 0.67 -3.12
N TRP A 96 -19.70 -0.29 -2.51
CA TRP A 96 -18.73 -0.05 -1.43
C TRP A 96 -17.54 0.83 -1.85
N THR A 97 -17.27 0.97 -3.16
CA THR A 97 -16.21 1.83 -3.71
C THR A 97 -16.59 3.31 -3.75
N MET A 98 -17.88 3.64 -3.62
CA MET A 98 -18.34 5.01 -3.71
C MET A 98 -17.82 5.87 -2.56
N ASP A 99 -17.39 7.07 -2.90
CA ASP A 99 -16.83 8.07 -1.99
C ASP A 99 -15.68 7.51 -1.15
N LYS A 100 -14.91 6.56 -1.72
CA LYS A 100 -13.68 6.04 -1.12
C LYS A 100 -12.47 6.62 -1.79
N TYR A 101 -11.45 6.82 -0.99
CA TYR A 101 -10.15 7.35 -1.39
C TYR A 101 -9.04 6.33 -1.20
N ILE A 102 -9.15 5.50 -0.16
CA ILE A 102 -8.25 4.37 0.10
C ILE A 102 -9.08 3.09 0.23
N VAL A 103 -8.62 2.03 -0.43
CA VAL A 103 -9.17 0.69 -0.24
C VAL A 103 -8.05 -0.23 0.20
N GLN A 104 -8.19 -0.83 1.39
CA GLN A 104 -7.25 -1.83 1.87
C GLN A 104 -7.75 -3.23 1.53
N LEU A 105 -6.94 -4.01 0.85
CA LEU A 105 -7.16 -5.43 0.61
C LEU A 105 -6.26 -6.23 1.54
N ASP A 106 -6.77 -6.49 2.73
CA ASP A 106 -6.01 -7.12 3.81
C ASP A 106 -5.98 -8.64 3.69
N GLU A 107 -4.78 -9.21 3.65
CA GLU A 107 -4.45 -10.64 3.58
C GLU A 107 -5.18 -11.40 2.46
N TYR A 108 -5.41 -10.76 1.31
CA TYR A 108 -6.16 -11.36 0.21
C TYR A 108 -5.45 -12.60 -0.36
N GLY A 109 -4.13 -12.61 -0.40
CA GLY A 109 -3.41 -13.78 -0.85
C GLY A 109 -3.64 -14.99 0.06
N ASN A 110 -3.80 -14.80 1.37
CA ASN A 110 -4.20 -15.86 2.30
C ASN A 110 -5.70 -16.19 2.26
N LYS A 111 -6.57 -15.18 2.17
CA LYS A 111 -8.03 -15.33 2.23
C LYS A 111 -8.62 -15.92 0.94
N VAL A 112 -7.88 -15.87 -0.17
CA VAL A 112 -8.27 -16.41 -1.48
C VAL A 112 -7.39 -17.61 -1.82
N THR A 113 -7.92 -18.81 -1.60
CA THR A 113 -7.14 -20.06 -1.75
C THR A 113 -7.17 -20.63 -3.16
N ARG A 114 -8.19 -20.30 -3.96
CA ARG A 114 -8.34 -20.80 -5.34
C ARG A 114 -7.57 -19.94 -6.33
N ALA A 115 -6.80 -20.58 -7.21
CA ALA A 115 -5.99 -19.87 -8.21
C ALA A 115 -6.81 -18.95 -9.13
N PHE A 116 -8.00 -19.41 -9.56
CA PHE A 116 -8.91 -18.62 -10.37
C PHE A 116 -9.38 -17.33 -9.66
N GLU A 117 -9.75 -17.42 -8.38
CA GLU A 117 -10.19 -16.26 -7.61
C GLU A 117 -9.04 -15.26 -7.40
N ARG A 118 -7.80 -15.73 -7.20
CA ARG A 118 -6.62 -14.85 -7.14
C ARG A 118 -6.42 -14.08 -8.45
N GLN A 119 -6.58 -14.76 -9.58
CA GLN A 119 -6.53 -14.12 -10.90
C GLN A 119 -7.67 -13.10 -11.08
N GLU A 120 -8.87 -13.42 -10.60
CA GLU A 120 -10.01 -12.50 -10.65
C GLU A 120 -9.77 -11.25 -9.80
N VAL A 121 -9.18 -11.38 -8.60
CA VAL A 121 -8.79 -10.24 -7.77
C VAL A 121 -7.83 -9.32 -8.54
N LEU A 122 -6.78 -9.88 -9.14
CA LEU A 122 -5.81 -9.12 -9.92
C LEU A 122 -6.44 -8.47 -11.16
N GLY A 123 -7.34 -9.17 -11.86
CA GLY A 123 -8.08 -8.62 -13.00
C GLY A 123 -8.97 -7.44 -12.63
N ARG A 124 -9.66 -7.51 -11.48
CA ARG A 124 -10.46 -6.41 -10.93
C ARG A 124 -9.59 -5.23 -10.52
N LEU A 125 -8.46 -5.47 -9.86
CA LEU A 125 -7.49 -4.44 -9.52
C LEU A 125 -6.99 -3.71 -10.78
N LYS A 126 -6.58 -4.45 -11.81
CA LYS A 126 -6.16 -3.88 -13.11
C LYS A 126 -7.27 -3.04 -13.75
N THR A 127 -8.52 -3.50 -13.66
CA THR A 127 -9.69 -2.78 -14.20
C THR A 127 -9.94 -1.49 -13.43
N TYR A 128 -9.98 -1.53 -12.09
CA TYR A 128 -10.26 -0.37 -11.25
C TYR A 128 -9.13 0.67 -11.24
N THR A 129 -7.89 0.24 -11.41
CA THR A 129 -6.73 1.16 -11.42
C THR A 129 -6.42 1.69 -12.82
N GLY A 130 -6.84 0.99 -13.88
CA GLY A 130 -6.58 1.39 -15.27
C GLY A 130 -7.39 2.59 -15.77
N SER A 131 -8.46 2.98 -15.07
CA SER A 131 -9.33 4.09 -15.45
C SER A 131 -9.81 4.85 -14.22
N PRO A 132 -9.89 6.19 -14.25
CA PRO A 132 -10.51 6.98 -13.17
C PRO A 132 -12.05 6.92 -13.19
N ILE A 133 -12.65 6.21 -14.15
CA ILE A 133 -14.09 6.00 -14.26
C ILE A 133 -14.37 4.51 -14.15
N ILE A 134 -15.24 4.14 -13.21
CA ILE A 134 -15.71 2.77 -12.99
C ILE A 134 -17.23 2.72 -13.15
N GLN A 135 -17.75 1.57 -13.58
CA GLN A 135 -19.18 1.32 -13.56
C GLN A 135 -19.58 0.83 -12.17
N ILE A 136 -20.45 1.59 -11.49
CA ILE A 136 -21.06 1.17 -10.23
C ILE A 136 -22.29 0.34 -10.51
N ARG A 137 -22.38 -0.81 -9.85
CA ARG A 137 -23.57 -1.65 -9.80
C ARG A 137 -24.04 -1.73 -8.36
N ALA A 138 -25.23 -1.20 -8.09
CA ALA A 138 -25.91 -1.31 -6.82
C ALA A 138 -27.16 -2.18 -6.96
N MET A 139 -27.57 -2.84 -5.88
CA MET A 139 -28.73 -3.73 -5.91
C MET A 139 -29.99 -2.93 -6.27
N ARG A 140 -30.74 -3.39 -7.27
CA ARG A 140 -32.00 -2.76 -7.75
C ARG A 140 -31.84 -1.33 -8.29
N GLN A 141 -30.65 -0.98 -8.78
CA GLN A 141 -30.40 0.28 -9.48
C GLN A 141 -29.71 0.00 -10.82
N ASP A 142 -29.98 0.86 -11.80
CA ASP A 142 -29.25 0.82 -13.05
C ASP A 142 -27.78 1.18 -12.82
N GLY A 143 -26.89 0.52 -13.55
CA GLY A 143 -25.47 0.79 -13.43
C GLY A 143 -25.14 2.19 -13.96
N PHE A 144 -24.30 2.93 -13.25
CA PHE A 144 -23.88 4.27 -13.65
C PHE A 144 -22.37 4.43 -13.60
N ASN A 145 -21.85 5.38 -14.36
CA ASN A 145 -20.43 5.70 -14.36
C ASN A 145 -20.12 6.61 -13.16
N TYR A 146 -19.11 6.24 -12.39
CA TYR A 146 -18.64 6.98 -11.24
C TYR A 146 -17.15 7.30 -11.41
N ARG A 147 -16.79 8.56 -11.17
CA ARG A 147 -15.40 8.99 -11.18
C ARG A 147 -14.82 8.79 -9.78
N HIS A 148 -13.68 8.12 -9.70
CA HIS A 148 -13.00 7.87 -8.45
C HIS A 148 -11.51 8.24 -8.54
N SER A 149 -10.90 8.35 -7.37
CA SER A 149 -9.46 8.58 -7.20
C SER A 149 -8.90 7.62 -6.16
N ILE A 150 -9.40 6.38 -6.13
CA ILE A 150 -9.02 5.37 -5.14
C ILE A 150 -7.54 4.98 -5.32
N THR A 151 -6.82 4.86 -4.21
CA THR A 151 -5.57 4.09 -4.14
C THR A 151 -5.82 2.77 -3.43
N TYR A 152 -5.41 1.68 -4.05
CA TYR A 152 -5.48 0.34 -3.45
C TYR A 152 -4.20 0.06 -2.67
N ILE A 153 -4.36 -0.40 -1.43
CA ILE A 153 -3.29 -0.85 -0.56
C ILE A 153 -3.50 -2.33 -0.26
N LEU A 154 -2.57 -3.19 -0.67
CA LEU A 154 -2.59 -4.60 -0.34
C LEU A 154 -1.64 -4.85 0.83
N THR A 155 -2.04 -5.70 1.75
CA THR A 155 -1.22 -6.10 2.91
C THR A 155 -1.21 -7.61 3.01
N ASP A 156 -0.05 -8.26 2.91
CA ASP A 156 0.08 -9.70 3.09
C ASP A 156 1.29 -10.04 3.96
N ASN A 157 1.24 -11.23 4.59
CA ASN A 157 2.35 -11.69 5.42
C ASN A 157 3.35 -12.58 4.66
N SER A 158 2.87 -13.69 4.11
CA SER A 158 3.73 -14.74 3.55
C SER A 158 3.27 -15.30 2.19
N ASN A 159 2.05 -15.00 1.76
CA ASN A 159 1.44 -15.64 0.60
C ASN A 159 0.70 -14.59 -0.22
N PRO A 160 1.42 -13.71 -0.94
CA PRO A 160 0.80 -12.67 -1.72
C PRO A 160 0.12 -13.20 -2.98
N LEU A 161 -0.62 -12.30 -3.63
CA LEU A 161 -1.22 -12.55 -4.93
C LEU A 161 -0.12 -12.74 -6.00
N PRO A 162 -0.30 -13.66 -6.96
CA PRO A 162 0.69 -13.94 -7.99
C PRO A 162 0.71 -12.83 -9.05
N ILE A 163 1.50 -11.79 -8.79
CA ILE A 163 1.63 -10.64 -9.69
C ILE A 163 2.51 -10.99 -10.88
N GLU A 164 2.12 -10.48 -12.05
CA GLU A 164 2.91 -10.58 -13.28
C GLU A 164 4.10 -9.61 -13.20
N LEU A 165 5.29 -10.06 -13.60
CA LEU A 165 6.54 -9.29 -13.48
C LEU A 165 6.51 -7.96 -14.25
N ASP A 166 5.83 -7.93 -15.38
CA ASP A 166 5.66 -6.76 -16.25
C ASP A 166 4.54 -5.81 -15.78
N ASP A 167 3.79 -6.15 -14.72
CA ASP A 167 2.76 -5.26 -14.21
C ASP A 167 3.37 -4.04 -13.50
N ARG A 168 3.42 -2.93 -14.23
CA ARG A 168 3.86 -1.60 -13.79
C ARG A 168 2.99 -0.97 -12.69
N ARG A 169 1.84 -1.54 -12.33
CA ARG A 169 0.95 -0.93 -11.32
C ARG A 169 1.38 -1.26 -9.89
N PHE A 170 1.96 -2.43 -9.68
CA PHE A 170 2.30 -2.89 -8.33
C PHE A 170 3.65 -2.33 -7.88
N TYR A 171 3.61 -1.62 -6.76
CA TYR A 171 4.78 -1.24 -6.00
C TYR A 171 4.92 -2.14 -4.77
N LEU A 172 5.88 -3.05 -4.80
CA LEU A 172 6.11 -4.03 -3.73
C LEU A 172 7.00 -3.42 -2.64
N ILE A 173 6.57 -3.53 -1.40
CA ILE A 173 7.20 -2.90 -0.24
C ILE A 173 7.42 -3.96 0.82
N GLU A 174 8.68 -4.24 1.12
CA GLU A 174 9.06 -5.18 2.19
C GLU A 174 8.88 -4.56 3.57
N THR A 175 8.23 -5.30 4.46
CA THR A 175 8.07 -4.93 5.87
C THR A 175 8.71 -6.01 6.76
N PRO A 176 10.04 -6.10 6.86
CA PRO A 176 10.74 -7.21 7.52
C PRO A 176 10.76 -7.11 9.05
N ASN A 177 10.51 -5.92 9.59
CA ASN A 177 10.60 -5.64 11.02
C ASN A 177 9.27 -5.85 11.72
N LYS A 178 9.31 -6.22 12.99
CA LYS A 178 8.13 -6.25 13.86
C LYS A 178 8.13 -5.00 14.73
N LEU A 179 7.05 -4.21 14.66
CA LEU A 179 6.98 -2.91 15.31
C LEU A 179 7.21 -3.01 16.83
N SER A 180 6.69 -4.05 17.48
CA SER A 180 6.87 -4.28 18.92
C SER A 180 8.33 -4.54 19.34
N GLU A 181 9.20 -4.91 18.40
CA GLU A 181 10.60 -5.27 18.68
C GLU A 181 11.55 -4.08 18.51
N GLU A 182 11.09 -2.99 17.88
CA GLU A 182 11.84 -1.77 17.66
C GLU A 182 12.32 -1.11 18.96
N LYS A 183 13.55 -0.61 18.94
CA LYS A 183 14.17 0.03 20.11
C LYS A 183 13.36 1.24 20.58
N TRP A 184 12.97 2.11 19.65
CA TRP A 184 12.21 3.33 19.97
C TRP A 184 10.83 2.99 20.58
N VAL A 185 10.19 1.90 20.15
CA VAL A 185 8.91 1.45 20.73
C VAL A 185 9.11 0.94 22.16
N LYS A 186 10.18 0.19 22.42
CA LYS A 186 10.53 -0.29 23.76
C LYS A 186 10.86 0.87 24.71
N GLU A 187 11.66 1.83 24.26
CA GLU A 187 12.04 3.03 25.01
C GLU A 187 10.84 3.91 25.36
N MET A 188 9.84 3.98 24.47
CA MET A 188 8.59 4.68 24.73
C MET A 188 7.66 3.96 25.72
N GLY A 189 7.99 2.74 26.13
CA GLY A 189 7.19 1.94 27.07
C GLY A 189 6.16 1.05 26.40
N GLY A 190 6.40 0.64 25.14
CA GLY A 190 5.63 -0.39 24.44
C GLY A 190 4.73 0.14 23.32
N ILE A 191 4.06 -0.80 22.63
CA ILE A 191 3.34 -0.52 21.39
C ILE A 191 2.17 0.45 21.56
N THR A 192 1.45 0.39 22.68
CA THR A 192 0.32 1.28 22.97
C THR A 192 0.78 2.74 23.01
N LYS A 193 1.82 3.05 23.78
CA LYS A 193 2.37 4.41 23.88
C LYS A 193 2.98 4.89 22.56
N ALA A 194 3.57 3.98 21.79
CA ALA A 194 4.07 4.30 20.46
C ALA A 194 2.92 4.70 19.50
N ILE A 195 1.81 3.95 19.50
CA ILE A 195 0.61 4.27 18.71
C ILE A 195 -0.01 5.59 19.18
N ASP A 196 -0.17 5.80 20.48
CA ASP A 196 -0.70 7.06 21.01
C ASP A 196 0.13 8.27 20.57
N LYS A 197 1.46 8.11 20.52
CA LYS A 197 2.36 9.16 20.04
C LYS A 197 2.25 9.37 18.53
N ILE A 198 2.22 8.30 17.74
CA ILE A 198 1.96 8.37 16.29
C ILE A 198 0.69 9.17 16.04
N ASP A 199 -0.38 8.85 16.77
CA ASP A 199 -1.69 9.50 16.63
C ASP A 199 -1.63 10.98 17.03
N SER A 200 -0.86 11.32 18.05
CA SER A 200 -0.65 12.72 18.45
C SER A 200 0.12 13.56 17.42
N GLU A 201 0.86 12.93 16.51
CA GLU A 201 1.73 13.59 15.53
C GLU A 201 1.10 13.71 14.14
N VAL A 202 -0.14 13.28 13.93
CA VAL A 202 -0.78 13.27 12.60
C VAL A 202 -0.80 14.67 11.95
N LEU A 203 -1.10 15.71 12.73
CA LEU A 203 -1.12 17.09 12.23
C LEU A 203 0.29 17.62 11.89
N ASP A 204 1.27 17.27 12.73
CA ASP A 204 2.68 17.58 12.49
C ASP A 204 3.20 16.85 11.24
N PHE A 205 2.76 15.61 11.02
CA PHE A 205 3.08 14.86 9.81
C PHE A 205 2.47 15.45 8.55
N CYS A 206 1.24 15.97 8.63
CA CYS A 206 0.65 16.75 7.55
C CYS A 206 1.48 18.00 7.22
N CYS A 207 2.03 18.68 8.23
CA CYS A 207 2.96 19.81 7.99
C CYS A 207 4.25 19.34 7.33
N TYR A 208 4.87 18.29 7.87
CA TYR A 208 6.10 17.71 7.34
C TYR A 208 5.95 17.33 5.86
N LEU A 209 4.87 16.65 5.49
CA LEU A 209 4.59 16.35 4.08
C LEU A 209 4.45 17.64 3.24
N ALA A 210 3.86 18.70 3.78
CA ALA A 210 3.68 19.95 3.06
C ALA A 210 4.97 20.76 2.87
N THR A 211 5.89 20.72 3.84
CA THR A 211 7.09 21.58 3.90
C THR A 211 8.40 20.89 3.55
N ASP A 212 8.54 19.61 3.89
CA ASP A 212 9.81 18.88 3.82
C ASP A 212 9.80 17.78 2.72
N VAL A 213 8.67 17.57 2.05
CA VAL A 213 8.50 16.54 1.01
C VAL A 213 7.98 17.16 -0.27
N ASP A 214 8.68 16.90 -1.37
CA ASP A 214 8.29 17.34 -2.71
C ASP A 214 7.22 16.43 -3.32
N ASN A 215 6.42 16.98 -4.23
CA ASN A 215 5.53 16.14 -5.04
C ASN A 215 6.34 15.27 -6.02
N LEU A 216 5.76 14.14 -6.38
CA LEU A 216 6.16 13.37 -7.56
C LEU A 216 5.81 14.17 -8.81
N SER A 217 6.64 14.03 -9.85
CA SER A 217 6.26 14.43 -11.20
C SER A 217 5.04 13.61 -11.68
N PRO A 218 4.31 14.09 -12.71
CA PRO A 218 3.17 13.35 -13.25
C PRO A 218 3.53 11.90 -13.66
N ASP A 219 4.71 11.68 -14.22
CA ASP A 219 5.13 10.35 -14.68
C ASP A 219 5.47 9.44 -13.49
N GLU A 220 6.27 9.92 -12.52
CA GLU A 220 6.57 9.18 -11.29
C GLU A 220 5.30 8.87 -10.47
N TYR A 221 4.26 9.70 -10.55
CA TYR A 221 2.99 9.46 -9.87
C TYR A 221 2.14 8.37 -10.54
N MET A 222 2.35 8.14 -11.85
CA MET A 222 1.59 7.17 -12.65
C MET A 222 2.32 5.84 -12.83
N GLU A 223 3.62 5.79 -12.51
CA GLU A 223 4.45 4.60 -12.61
C GLU A 223 5.41 4.56 -11.43
N PRO A 224 5.34 3.52 -10.57
CA PRO A 224 6.21 3.42 -9.43
C PRO A 224 7.63 3.05 -9.89
N PRO A 225 8.67 3.40 -9.10
CA PRO A 225 10.03 3.04 -9.45
C PRO A 225 10.18 1.51 -9.49
N LEU A 226 11.02 1.04 -10.42
CA LEU A 226 11.46 -0.34 -10.45
C LEU A 226 12.40 -0.54 -9.25
N THR A 227 11.95 -1.28 -8.24
CA THR A 227 12.87 -1.71 -7.18
C THR A 227 13.77 -2.82 -7.74
N GLU A 228 15.06 -2.77 -7.43
CA GLU A 228 16.01 -3.84 -7.79
C GLU A 228 15.48 -5.22 -7.37
N ASN A 229 14.80 -5.26 -6.22
CA ASN A 229 14.24 -6.47 -5.65
C ASN A 229 12.81 -6.77 -6.13
N LYS A 230 12.19 -6.04 -7.08
CA LYS A 230 10.80 -6.34 -7.50
C LYS A 230 10.68 -7.76 -8.02
N GLU A 231 11.63 -8.19 -8.85
CA GLU A 231 11.67 -9.54 -9.38
C GLU A 231 11.88 -10.57 -8.25
N GLU A 232 12.87 -10.33 -7.39
CA GLU A 232 13.16 -11.16 -6.22
C GLU A 232 11.97 -11.23 -5.25
N LEU A 233 11.21 -10.16 -5.09
CA LEU A 233 10.05 -10.08 -4.21
C LEU A 233 8.87 -10.87 -4.76
N ILE A 234 8.63 -10.75 -6.06
CA ILE A 234 7.63 -11.57 -6.74
C ILE A 234 8.05 -13.03 -6.59
N LEU A 235 9.30 -13.37 -6.90
CA LEU A 235 9.80 -14.74 -6.85
C LEU A 235 9.84 -15.32 -5.45
N SER A 236 10.36 -14.60 -4.44
CA SER A 236 10.46 -15.05 -3.05
C SER A 236 9.10 -15.46 -2.51
N SER A 237 8.06 -14.78 -2.98
CA SER A 237 6.68 -14.97 -2.57
C SER A 237 5.88 -16.03 -3.34
N LEU A 238 6.41 -16.51 -4.47
CA LEU A 238 5.78 -17.57 -5.27
C LEU A 238 6.05 -18.96 -4.67
N PRO A 239 5.15 -19.95 -4.87
CA PRO A 239 5.44 -21.34 -4.56
C PRO A 239 6.67 -21.86 -5.33
N ALA A 240 7.44 -22.78 -4.75
CA ALA A 240 8.69 -23.30 -5.32
C ALA A 240 8.55 -23.77 -6.79
N ILE A 241 7.45 -24.42 -7.15
CA ILE A 241 7.21 -24.88 -8.52
C ILE A 241 7.08 -23.74 -9.54
N LYS A 242 6.53 -22.59 -9.13
CA LYS A 242 6.42 -21.39 -9.97
C LYS A 242 7.76 -20.67 -10.10
N LYS A 243 8.56 -20.62 -9.03
CA LYS A 243 9.95 -20.14 -9.09
C LYS A 243 10.77 -20.98 -10.07
N LEU A 244 10.63 -22.31 -10.01
CA LEU A 244 11.30 -23.24 -10.90
C LEU A 244 10.91 -23.02 -12.37
N THR A 245 9.61 -22.91 -12.68
CA THR A 245 9.14 -22.60 -14.04
C THR A 245 9.77 -21.30 -14.55
N TYR A 246 9.76 -20.25 -13.72
CA TYR A 246 10.34 -18.96 -14.09
C TYR A 246 11.85 -19.05 -14.38
N TYR A 247 12.63 -19.70 -13.51
CA TYR A 247 14.08 -19.84 -13.72
C TYR A 247 14.42 -20.65 -14.96
N ILE A 248 13.64 -21.69 -15.29
CA ILE A 248 13.82 -22.48 -16.52
C ILE A 248 13.52 -21.63 -17.76
N GLU A 249 12.38 -20.94 -17.79
CA GLU A 249 11.95 -20.11 -18.93
C GLU A 249 12.95 -18.99 -19.23
N ASN A 250 13.56 -18.41 -18.19
CA ASN A 250 14.49 -17.29 -18.28
C ASN A 250 15.97 -17.71 -18.27
N LYS A 251 16.26 -19.02 -18.33
CA LYS A 251 17.63 -19.58 -18.36
C LYS A 251 18.50 -19.13 -17.18
N LYS A 252 17.91 -18.90 -16.00
CA LYS A 252 18.61 -18.50 -14.76
C LYS A 252 19.10 -19.73 -14.00
N LEU A 253 20.13 -20.39 -14.53
CA LEU A 253 20.65 -21.66 -13.99
C LEU A 253 21.24 -21.54 -12.57
N GLU A 254 21.90 -20.43 -12.24
CA GLU A 254 22.50 -20.21 -10.91
C GLU A 254 21.44 -20.11 -9.81
N SER A 255 20.40 -19.29 -10.02
CA SER A 255 19.26 -19.16 -9.09
C SER A 255 18.45 -20.46 -8.96
N LEU A 256 18.49 -21.32 -9.98
CA LEU A 256 17.86 -22.63 -9.96
C LEU A 256 18.63 -23.60 -9.05
N VAL A 257 19.97 -23.54 -9.04
CA VAL A 257 20.81 -24.32 -8.13
C VAL A 257 20.60 -23.90 -6.67
N GLU A 258 20.53 -22.60 -6.40
CA GLU A 258 20.24 -22.06 -5.06
C GLU A 258 18.88 -22.53 -4.53
N LEU A 259 17.84 -22.52 -5.37
CA LEU A 259 16.50 -22.98 -5.00
C LEU A 259 16.45 -24.46 -4.56
N PHE A 260 17.38 -25.30 -5.02
CA PHE A 260 17.48 -26.72 -4.63
C PHE A 260 18.36 -26.95 -3.39
N GLN A 261 19.04 -25.91 -2.89
CA GLN A 261 19.91 -25.98 -1.71
C GLN A 261 19.21 -25.49 -0.42
N ASP A 262 18.15 -24.69 -0.55
CA ASP A 262 17.23 -24.28 0.52
C ASP A 262 16.11 -25.31 0.77
#